data_AF-A0A316LUS5-F1
#
_entry.id   AF-A0A316LUS5-F1
#
_cell.length_a   1.000
_cell.length_b   1.000
_cell.length_c   1.000
_cell.angle_alpha   90.00
_cell.angle_beta   90.00
_cell.angle_gamma   90.00
#
_symmetry.space_group_name_H-M   'P 1'
#
loop_
_entity.id
_entity.type
_entity.pdbx_description
1 polymer ?
#
loop_
_entity_poly.entity_id
_entity_poly.type
_entity_poly.pdbx_seq_one_letter_code
_entity_poly.pdbx_strand_id
1 'polypeptide(L)'
;MAAGNVTSARLEWNTAGSMTQTAADTTEGAVVSPGPDESTVLVLTSSGALTATVKSGDGIQGTGDLTVSFTAAGTKYLALESGKYKQTRGANAGKIIVKTSAAGLTVGCLILPR
;
A
#
# COMPACT_ATOMS: atom_id res chain seq x y z
N MET A 1 4.49 8.11 16.00
CA MET A 1 3.19 7.40 15.98
C MET A 1 3.46 5.99 15.46
N ALA A 2 2.84 4.94 15.96
CA ALA A 2 3.11 3.59 15.44
C ALA A 2 2.62 3.42 14.00
N ALA A 3 3.28 2.56 13.22
CA ALA A 3 2.87 2.28 11.85
C ALA A 3 1.42 1.77 11.77
N GLY A 4 0.63 2.32 10.86
CA GLY A 4 -0.76 1.90 10.68
C GLY A 4 -0.84 0.56 9.97
N ASN A 5 -1.39 -0.47 10.61
CA ASN A 5 -1.56 -1.78 9.95
C ASN A 5 -2.74 -1.74 8.96
N VAL A 6 -2.50 -2.16 7.73
CA VAL A 6 -3.52 -2.28 6.67
C VAL A 6 -3.83 -3.76 6.47
N THR A 7 -5.08 -4.12 6.80
CA THR A 7 -5.63 -5.45 6.52
C THR A 7 -6.13 -5.49 5.09
N SER A 8 -5.71 -6.51 4.32
CA SER A 8 -6.15 -6.69 2.95
C SER A 8 -7.52 -7.35 2.89
N ALA A 9 -8.41 -6.80 2.07
CA ALA A 9 -9.69 -7.42 1.76
C ALA A 9 -9.57 -8.23 0.46
N ARG A 10 -10.15 -9.43 0.43
CA ARG A 10 -10.19 -10.28 -0.76
C ARG A 10 -11.51 -10.10 -1.49
N LEU A 11 -11.44 -9.89 -2.80
CA LEU A 11 -12.60 -9.84 -3.67
C LEU A 11 -12.93 -11.22 -4.24
N GLU A 12 -14.19 -11.40 -4.57
CA GLU A 12 -14.74 -12.57 -5.23
C GLU A 12 -15.25 -12.18 -6.63
N TRP A 13 -15.26 -13.15 -7.55
CA TRP A 13 -15.77 -12.91 -8.90
C TRP A 13 -17.24 -12.49 -8.86
N ASN A 14 -17.55 -11.38 -9.53
CA ASN A 14 -18.90 -10.84 -9.69
C ASN A 14 -19.61 -10.43 -8.38
N THR A 15 -18.85 -10.22 -7.31
CA THR A 15 -19.40 -9.77 -6.01
C THR A 15 -18.76 -8.45 -5.60
N ALA A 16 -19.58 -7.50 -5.15
CA ALA A 16 -19.09 -6.26 -4.57
C ALA A 16 -18.50 -6.52 -3.17
N GLY A 17 -17.31 -5.99 -2.90
CA GLY A 17 -16.68 -6.05 -1.59
C GLY A 17 -16.35 -4.66 -1.06
N SER A 18 -15.87 -4.61 0.18
CA SER A 18 -15.40 -3.39 0.84
C SER A 18 -14.02 -3.63 1.46
N MET A 19 -13.27 -2.55 1.66
CA MET A 19 -12.02 -2.57 2.40
C MET A 19 -11.97 -1.45 3.42
N THR A 20 -11.21 -1.67 4.49
CA THR A 20 -10.82 -0.60 5.41
C THR A 20 -9.61 0.15 4.87
N GLN A 21 -9.54 1.45 5.13
CA GLN A 21 -8.34 2.26 4.85
C GLN A 21 -7.72 2.71 6.17
N THR A 22 -6.39 2.66 6.23
CA THR A 22 -5.61 3.09 7.40
C THR A 22 -4.78 4.31 7.02
N ALA A 23 -4.69 5.30 7.91
CA ALA A 23 -3.84 6.47 7.68
C ALA A 23 -2.36 6.07 7.59
N ALA A 24 -1.65 6.67 6.63
CA ALA A 24 -0.19 6.53 6.51
C ALA A 24 0.51 7.68 7.25
N ASP A 25 1.55 7.34 8.01
CA ASP A 25 2.42 8.31 8.68
C ASP A 25 3.61 8.70 7.79
N THR A 26 4.19 9.88 8.02
CA THR A 26 5.35 10.36 7.26
C THR A 26 6.63 9.59 7.59
N THR A 27 6.74 9.11 8.82
CA THR A 27 7.94 8.44 9.36
C THR A 27 7.78 6.93 9.33
N GLU A 28 6.73 6.40 9.97
CA GLU A 28 6.52 4.95 10.08
C GLU A 28 5.77 4.36 8.88
N GLY A 29 4.91 5.15 8.23
CA GLY A 29 4.07 4.70 7.12
C GLY A 29 2.89 3.81 7.53
N ALA A 30 2.18 3.34 6.51
CA ALA A 30 1.19 2.27 6.61
C ALA A 30 1.83 0.94 6.19
N VAL A 31 1.62 -0.11 6.99
CA VAL A 31 2.18 -1.44 6.78
C VAL A 31 1.09 -2.35 6.24
N VAL A 32 1.25 -2.76 4.97
CA VAL A 32 0.28 -3.53 4.21
C VAL A 32 0.67 -5.00 4.18
N SER A 33 -0.28 -5.89 4.42
CA SER A 33 -0.09 -7.34 4.26
C SER A 33 -0.57 -7.76 2.86
N PRO A 34 0.29 -7.78 1.84
CA PRO A 34 -0.14 -8.00 0.46
C PRO A 34 -0.68 -9.42 0.25
N GLY A 35 -1.46 -9.57 -0.83
CA GLY A 35 -1.75 -10.90 -1.37
C GLY A 35 -0.61 -11.41 -2.26
N PRO A 36 -0.90 -12.42 -3.10
CA PRO A 36 0.01 -12.82 -4.17
C PRO A 36 0.30 -11.70 -5.17
N ASP A 37 1.46 -11.80 -5.85
CA ASP A 37 2.04 -10.73 -6.66
C ASP A 37 1.12 -10.16 -7.74
N GLU A 38 0.35 -10.97 -8.46
CA GLU A 38 -0.47 -10.49 -9.59
C GLU A 38 -1.89 -10.12 -9.14
N SER A 39 -2.18 -10.21 -7.84
CA SER A 39 -3.53 -9.98 -7.30
C SER A 39 -3.59 -8.82 -6.31
N THR A 40 -2.46 -8.18 -6.00
CA THR A 40 -2.41 -7.11 -5.00
C THR A 40 -2.69 -5.75 -5.65
N VAL A 41 -3.72 -5.05 -5.16
CA VAL A 41 -4.06 -3.68 -5.55
C VAL A 41 -4.07 -2.80 -4.32
N LEU A 42 -3.24 -1.76 -4.31
CA LEU A 42 -3.30 -0.71 -3.31
C LEU A 42 -4.35 0.34 -3.71
N VAL A 43 -5.15 0.75 -2.73
CA VAL A 43 -6.08 1.87 -2.86
C VAL A 43 -5.54 3.02 -2.03
N LEU A 44 -5.18 4.11 -2.70
CA LEU A 44 -4.53 5.27 -2.09
C LEU A 44 -5.48 6.46 -2.17
N THR A 45 -5.96 6.94 -1.03
CA THR A 45 -6.87 8.09 -0.97
C THR A 45 -6.19 9.25 -0.26
N SER A 46 -6.12 10.40 -0.93
CA SER A 46 -5.55 11.63 -0.42
C SER A 46 -6.62 12.69 -0.15
N SER A 47 -6.49 13.44 0.94
CA SER A 47 -7.31 14.62 1.23
C SER A 47 -6.78 15.91 0.58
N GLY A 48 -5.66 15.87 -0.15
CA GLY A 48 -5.04 17.05 -0.74
C GLY A 48 -3.81 16.74 -1.61
N ALA A 49 -2.97 17.74 -1.86
CA ALA A 49 -1.72 17.53 -2.59
C ALA A 49 -0.66 16.89 -1.67
N LEU A 50 -0.14 15.72 -2.06
CA LEU A 50 0.90 14.99 -1.35
C LEU A 50 1.53 13.93 -2.27
N THR A 51 2.58 13.27 -1.80
CA THR A 51 3.17 12.11 -2.47
C THR A 51 3.10 10.89 -1.56
N ALA A 52 2.56 9.81 -2.09
CA ALA A 52 2.65 8.48 -1.49
C ALA A 52 3.90 7.77 -2.03
N THR A 53 4.65 7.11 -1.15
CA THR A 53 5.87 6.39 -1.51
C THR A 53 5.76 4.94 -1.03
N VAL A 54 5.64 4.01 -1.97
CA VAL A 54 5.78 2.58 -1.68
C VAL A 54 7.26 2.27 -1.58
N LYS A 55 7.70 1.85 -0.40
CA LYS A 55 9.12 1.56 -0.14
C LYS A 55 9.54 0.31 -0.89
N SER A 56 10.75 0.35 -1.46
CA SER A 56 11.37 -0.81 -2.08
C SER A 56 11.43 -1.99 -1.10
N GLY A 57 11.30 -3.20 -1.63
CA GLY A 57 11.63 -4.41 -0.88
C GLY A 57 13.12 -4.44 -0.54
N ASP A 58 13.48 -5.27 0.43
CA ASP A 58 14.87 -5.55 0.82
C ASP A 58 15.41 -6.86 0.19
N GLY A 59 14.57 -7.52 -0.61
CA GLY A 59 14.95 -8.72 -1.39
C GLY A 59 15.64 -8.37 -2.71
N ILE A 60 16.06 -9.41 -3.44
CA ILE A 60 16.81 -9.26 -4.71
C ILE A 60 16.04 -8.50 -5.80
N GLN A 61 14.70 -8.50 -5.74
CA GLN A 61 13.83 -7.81 -6.69
C GLN A 61 13.54 -6.34 -6.28
N GLY A 62 13.98 -5.91 -5.10
CA GLY A 62 13.78 -4.54 -4.60
C GLY A 62 14.76 -3.58 -5.25
N THR A 63 14.35 -2.92 -6.33
CA THR A 63 15.23 -2.04 -7.12
C THR A 63 15.05 -0.55 -6.82
N GLY A 64 13.91 -0.13 -6.27
CA GLY A 64 13.67 1.27 -5.93
C GLY A 64 12.28 1.53 -5.36
N ASP A 65 12.16 2.68 -4.70
CA ASP A 65 10.87 3.18 -4.22
C ASP A 65 9.98 3.54 -5.41
N LEU A 66 8.67 3.35 -5.25
CA LEU A 66 7.68 3.80 -6.21
C LEU A 66 6.91 4.98 -5.62
N THR A 67 6.88 6.10 -6.35
CA THR A 67 6.19 7.31 -5.93
C THR A 67 4.88 7.50 -6.70
N VAL A 68 3.85 7.97 -6.00
CA VAL A 68 2.54 8.30 -6.54
C VAL A 68 2.16 9.70 -6.06
N SER A 69 2.20 10.67 -6.96
CA SER A 69 1.89 12.07 -6.63
C SER A 69 0.39 12.36 -6.75
N PHE A 70 -0.15 13.13 -5.81
CA PHE A 70 -1.50 13.67 -5.82
C PHE A 70 -1.40 15.20 -5.95
N THR A 71 -2.09 15.78 -6.92
CA THR A 71 -2.15 17.24 -7.11
C THR A 71 -3.32 17.89 -6.38
N ALA A 72 -4.32 17.08 -5.99
CA ALA A 72 -5.49 17.46 -5.23
C ALA A 72 -6.04 16.22 -4.50
N ALA A 73 -7.10 16.41 -3.70
CA ALA A 73 -7.82 15.30 -3.07
C ALA A 73 -8.34 14.30 -4.12
N GLY A 74 -8.28 13.01 -3.81
CA GLY A 74 -8.76 11.97 -4.71
C GLY A 74 -8.21 10.59 -4.37
N THR A 75 -8.68 9.60 -5.11
CA THR A 75 -8.28 8.20 -4.97
C THR A 75 -7.55 7.72 -6.21
N LYS A 76 -6.46 6.96 -6.01
CA LYS A 76 -5.71 6.28 -7.06
C LYS A 76 -5.59 4.79 -6.71
N TYR A 77 -5.59 3.97 -7.75
CA TYR A 77 -5.41 2.52 -7.63
C TYR A 77 -4.07 2.13 -8.22
N LEU A 78 -3.36 1.24 -7.54
CA LEU A 78 -2.06 0.76 -7.97
C LEU A 78 -2.04 -0.76 -7.88
N ALA A 79 -2.10 -1.42 -9.04
CA ALA A 79 -1.77 -2.84 -9.13
C ALA A 79 -0.26 -3.00 -8.91
N LEU A 80 0.11 -3.85 -7.96
CA LEU A 80 1.48 -3.93 -7.47
C LEU A 80 2.00 -5.36 -7.53
N GLU A 81 3.14 -5.54 -8.20
CA GLU A 81 3.95 -6.76 -8.11
C GLU A 81 4.54 -6.87 -6.70
N SER A 82 3.81 -7.54 -5.80
CA SER A 82 4.09 -7.47 -4.36
C SER A 82 5.54 -7.85 -3.98
N GLY A 83 6.15 -8.81 -4.69
CA GLY A 83 7.52 -9.28 -4.48
C GLY A 83 8.60 -8.18 -4.53
N LYS A 84 8.43 -7.16 -5.38
CA LYS A 84 9.40 -6.04 -5.50
C LYS A 84 9.41 -5.10 -4.30
N TYR A 85 8.32 -5.07 -3.54
CA TYR A 85 8.11 -4.10 -2.44
C TYR A 85 7.98 -4.76 -1.07
N LYS A 86 7.94 -6.10 -1.04
CA LYS A 86 7.84 -6.89 0.18
C LYS A 86 9.15 -6.84 0.96
N GLN A 87 9.06 -6.53 2.23
CA GLN A 87 10.18 -6.71 3.16
C GLN A 87 10.32 -8.19 3.47
N THR A 88 11.53 -8.72 3.46
CA THR A 88 11.87 -10.12 3.65
C THR A 88 12.37 -10.40 5.06
N ARG A 89 12.76 -9.36 5.81
CA ARG A 89 13.32 -9.48 7.16
C ARG A 89 12.75 -8.44 8.12
N GLY A 90 13.05 -8.62 9.41
CA GLY A 90 12.66 -7.69 10.49
C GLY A 90 11.18 -7.76 10.86
N ALA A 91 10.72 -6.76 11.64
CA ALA A 91 9.34 -6.71 12.16
C ALA A 91 8.26 -6.58 11.08
N ASN A 92 8.66 -6.15 9.87
CA ASN A 92 7.77 -5.97 8.72
C ASN A 92 7.94 -7.10 7.67
N ALA A 93 8.61 -8.20 8.00
CA ALA A 93 8.76 -9.32 7.08
C ALA A 93 7.40 -9.80 6.54
N GLY A 94 7.33 -10.02 5.22
CA GLY A 94 6.13 -10.35 4.48
C GLY A 94 5.25 -9.16 4.09
N LYS A 95 5.58 -7.93 4.53
CA LYS A 95 4.72 -6.74 4.41
C LYS A 95 5.33 -5.69 3.49
N ILE A 96 4.49 -4.75 3.06
CA ILE A 96 4.85 -3.59 2.23
C ILE A 96 4.66 -2.32 3.06
N ILE A 97 5.55 -1.33 2.90
CA ILE A 97 5.48 -0.07 3.64
C ILE A 97 5.12 1.04 2.67
N VAL A 98 4.05 1.79 2.97
CA VAL A 98 3.61 2.95 2.19
C VAL A 98 3.75 4.19 3.07
N LYS A 99 4.66 5.10 2.73
CA LYS A 99 4.84 6.38 3.42
C LYS A 99 4.13 7.51 2.68
N THR A 100 3.97 8.64 3.35
CA THR A 100 3.44 9.86 2.76
C THR A 100 4.38 11.03 3.01
N SER A 101 4.38 12.02 2.13
CA SER A 101 5.12 13.27 2.33
C SER A 101 4.45 14.23 3.33
N ALA A 102 3.15 14.07 3.56
CA ALA A 102 2.34 14.90 4.46
C ALA A 102 1.13 14.11 4.99
N ALA A 103 0.53 14.58 6.07
CA ALA A 103 -0.71 14.00 6.61
C ALA A 103 -1.85 14.04 5.57
N GLY A 104 -2.80 13.12 5.66
CA GLY A 104 -3.98 13.07 4.79
C GLY A 104 -3.99 11.95 3.74
N LEU A 105 -2.98 11.06 3.75
CA LEU A 105 -3.02 9.83 2.96
C LEU A 105 -3.63 8.69 3.79
N THR A 106 -4.57 7.97 3.19
CA THR A 106 -5.07 6.68 3.69
C THR A 106 -4.83 5.58 2.66
N VAL A 107 -4.52 4.39 3.15
CA VAL A 107 -4.09 3.24 2.35
C VAL A 107 -5.00 2.05 2.66
N GLY A 108 -5.61 1.50 1.63
CA GLY A 108 -6.29 0.21 1.65
C GLY A 108 -5.57 -0.79 0.74
N CYS A 109 -5.88 -2.08 0.92
CA CYS A 109 -5.35 -3.13 0.06
C CYS A 109 -6.47 -4.10 -0.32
N LEU A 110 -6.54 -4.40 -1.61
CA LEU A 110 -7.39 -5.40 -2.21
C LEU A 110 -6.57 -6.54 -2.78
N ILE A 111 -7.10 -7.75 -2.62
CA ILE A 111 -6.63 -8.96 -3.27
C ILE A 111 -7.68 -9.37 -4.29
N LEU A 112 -7.35 -9.23 -5.57
CA LEU A 112 -8.22 -9.65 -6.67
C LEU A 112 -8.40 -11.17 -6.66
N PRO A 113 -9.58 -11.67 -7.08
CA PRO A 113 -9.76 -13.09 -7.30
C PRO A 113 -8.83 -13.57 -8.42
N ARG A 114 -8.37 -14.81 -8.29
CA ARG A 114 -7.57 -15.53 -9.29
C ARG A 114 -8.34 -16.76 -9.72
#